data_AF-A0A645B4V1-F1
#
_entry.id   AF-A0A645B4V1-F1
#
_cell.length_a   1.000
_cell.length_b   1.000
_cell.length_c   1.000
_cell.angle_alpha   90.00
_cell.angle_beta   90.00
_cell.angle_gamma   90.00
#
_symmetry.space_group_name_H-M   'P 1'
#
loop_
_entity.id
_entity.type
_entity.pdbx_description
1 polymer ?
#
loop_
_entity_poly.entity_id
_entity_poly.type
_entity_poly.pdbx_seq_one_letter_code
_entity_poly.pdbx_strand_id
1 'polypeptide(L)'
;MKIDNECCCGCNTQKVEQTKDNCPVCNNEGVSVSRITVEHLVADNYRNVAEGGQYKICMNEDCSVVYYNVDNGIKFLKDQVRVPIWFKKDANPKYA
;
A
#
# COMPACT_ATOMS: atom_id res chain seq x y z
N MET A 1 21.51 -7.95 -22.19
CA MET A 1 22.11 -8.43 -20.92
C MET A 1 21.29 -9.65 -20.51
N LYS A 2 21.90 -10.83 -20.55
CA LYS A 2 21.24 -12.10 -20.22
C LYS A 2 21.07 -12.18 -18.71
N ILE A 3 19.89 -12.59 -18.26
CA ILE A 3 19.71 -13.03 -16.88
C ILE A 3 19.24 -14.47 -16.99
N ASP A 4 20.24 -15.36 -17.04
CA ASP A 4 20.08 -16.78 -16.79
C ASP A 4 19.84 -16.92 -15.28
N ASN A 5 18.61 -17.25 -14.89
CA ASN A 5 18.29 -17.64 -13.53
C ASN A 5 17.56 -18.99 -13.60
N GLU A 6 18.35 -20.05 -13.66
CA GLU A 6 17.90 -21.41 -13.37
C GLU A 6 17.50 -21.48 -11.90
N CYS A 7 16.19 -21.63 -11.65
CA CYS A 7 15.67 -22.06 -10.36
C CYS A 7 14.71 -23.23 -10.60
N CYS A 8 15.12 -24.41 -10.15
CA CYS A 8 14.43 -25.69 -10.32
C CYS A 8 13.26 -25.88 -9.33
N CYS A 9 12.27 -25.00 -9.34
CA CYS A 9 11.01 -25.19 -8.61
C CYS A 9 9.83 -24.65 -9.42
N GLY A 10 8.86 -25.50 -9.75
CA GLY A 10 7.67 -25.16 -10.53
C GLY A 10 6.70 -24.23 -9.80
N CYS A 11 7.07 -22.97 -9.64
CA CYS A 11 6.14 -21.91 -9.29
C CYS A 11 5.67 -21.24 -10.58
N ASN A 12 4.43 -21.48 -10.98
CA ASN A 12 3.74 -20.66 -11.97
C ASN A 12 3.56 -19.26 -11.39
N THR A 13 4.59 -18.41 -11.47
CA THR A 13 4.45 -16.99 -11.22
C THR A 13 3.77 -16.40 -12.44
N GLN A 14 2.44 -16.50 -12.47
CA GLN A 14 1.65 -15.65 -13.35
C GLN A 14 2.08 -14.22 -13.03
N LYS A 15 2.81 -13.58 -13.95
CA LYS A 15 3.07 -12.15 -13.89
C LYS A 15 1.70 -11.49 -13.95
N VAL A 16 1.12 -11.23 -12.79
CA VAL A 16 -0.03 -10.36 -12.67
C VAL A 16 0.44 -9.04 -13.25
N GLU A 17 -0.16 -8.62 -14.37
CA GLU A 17 0.11 -7.32 -14.96
C GLU A 17 -0.23 -6.28 -13.90
N GLN A 18 0.81 -5.77 -13.22
CA GLN A 18 0.64 -4.76 -12.20
C GLN A 18 0.35 -3.45 -12.92
N THR A 19 -0.88 -2.98 -12.78
CA THR A 19 -1.24 -1.63 -13.19
C THR A 19 -0.55 -0.68 -12.24
N LYS A 20 0.18 0.29 -12.80
CA LYS A 20 1.04 1.22 -12.06
C LYS A 20 0.31 1.97 -10.94
N ASP A 21 -1.01 2.12 -11.07
CA ASP A 21 -1.87 2.91 -10.20
C ASP A 21 -2.55 2.09 -9.09
N ASN A 22 -2.43 0.76 -9.13
CA ASN A 22 -3.06 -0.13 -8.17
C ASN A 22 -2.15 -0.38 -6.96
N CYS A 23 -2.73 -0.93 -5.90
CA CYS A 23 -1.97 -1.29 -4.72
C CYS A 23 -0.84 -2.27 -5.10
N PRO A 24 0.43 -1.98 -4.78
CA PRO A 24 1.56 -2.82 -5.21
C PRO A 24 1.60 -4.21 -4.55
N VAL A 25 0.74 -4.45 -3.55
CA VAL A 25 0.66 -5.71 -2.82
C VAL A 25 -0.51 -6.57 -3.27
N CYS A 26 -1.72 -6.01 -3.35
CA CYS A 26 -2.92 -6.80 -3.71
C CYS A 26 -3.45 -6.51 -5.12
N ASN A 27 -2.84 -5.59 -5.86
CA ASN A 27 -3.25 -5.14 -7.19
C ASN A 27 -4.69 -4.62 -7.31
N ASN A 28 -5.34 -4.28 -6.19
CA ASN A 28 -6.67 -3.64 -6.23
C ASN A 28 -6.51 -2.15 -6.49
N GLU A 29 -7.48 -1.58 -7.19
CA GLU A 29 -7.59 -0.13 -7.36
C GLU A 29 -7.74 0.55 -5.99
N GLY A 30 -6.94 1.59 -5.78
CA GLY A 30 -7.01 2.44 -4.60
C GLY A 30 -7.71 3.76 -4.89
N VAL A 31 -8.24 4.38 -3.84
CA VAL A 31 -8.91 5.68 -3.93
C VAL A 31 -7.93 6.80 -3.69
N SER A 32 -7.91 7.82 -4.56
CA SER A 32 -7.01 8.97 -4.43
C SER A 32 -7.25 9.75 -3.13
N VAL A 33 -6.17 10.09 -2.45
CA VAL A 33 -6.17 10.89 -1.21
C VAL A 33 -5.08 11.94 -1.29
N SER A 34 -5.28 13.09 -0.63
CA SER A 34 -4.25 14.13 -0.59
C SER A 34 -3.08 13.69 0.29
N ARG A 35 -1.86 14.15 -0.06
CA ARG A 35 -0.67 13.95 0.77
C ARG A 35 -0.89 14.44 2.21
N ILE A 36 -1.54 15.60 2.37
CA ILE A 36 -1.83 16.20 3.68
C ILE A 36 -2.62 15.21 4.55
N THR A 37 -3.65 14.56 3.99
CA THR A 37 -4.41 13.53 4.72
C THR A 37 -3.50 12.37 5.17
N VAL A 38 -2.60 11.90 4.30
CA VAL A 38 -1.66 10.83 4.65
C VAL A 38 -0.72 11.29 5.77
N GLU A 39 -0.11 12.47 5.66
CA GLU A 39 0.77 13.05 6.69
C GLU A 39 0.11 13.19 8.07
N HIS A 40 -1.19 13.47 8.13
CA HIS A 40 -1.89 13.59 9.41
C HIS A 40 -2.29 12.25 10.02
N LEU A 41 -2.44 11.21 9.19
CA LEU A 41 -2.92 9.88 9.60
C LEU A 41 -1.79 8.85 9.79
N VAL A 42 -0.61 9.05 9.19
CA VAL A 42 0.58 8.23 9.48
C VAL A 42 1.17 8.57 10.85
N ALA A 43 1.81 7.60 11.50
CA ALA A 43 2.47 7.84 12.79
C ALA A 43 3.58 8.90 12.66
N ASP A 44 3.87 9.61 13.75
CA ASP A 44 4.69 10.82 13.69
C ASP A 44 6.10 10.57 13.13
N ASN A 45 6.65 9.37 13.36
CA ASN A 45 7.91 8.90 12.82
C ASN A 45 7.92 8.67 11.29
N TYR A 46 6.74 8.59 10.66
CA TYR A 46 6.56 8.36 9.22
C TYR A 46 6.14 9.62 8.44
N ARG A 47 5.86 10.75 9.12
CA ARG A 47 5.41 11.99 8.46
C ARG A 47 6.44 12.53 7.46
N ASN A 48 7.72 12.51 7.84
CA ASN A 48 8.80 12.97 6.97
C ASN A 48 9.07 12.02 5.79
N VAL A 49 8.52 10.79 5.83
CA VAL A 49 8.60 9.82 4.73
C VAL A 49 7.49 10.06 3.71
N ALA A 50 6.42 10.77 4.08
CA ALA A 50 5.29 11.04 3.18
C ALA A 50 5.65 12.11 2.13
N GLU A 51 6.46 11.72 1.15
CA GLU A 51 6.88 12.57 0.02
C GLU A 51 6.05 12.32 -1.24
N GLY A 52 6.05 13.28 -2.17
CA GLY A 52 5.28 13.20 -3.42
C GLY A 52 3.80 13.59 -3.28
N GLY A 53 3.04 13.58 -4.39
CA GLY A 53 1.66 14.10 -4.42
C GLY A 53 0.56 13.04 -4.60
N GLN A 54 0.86 11.94 -5.28
CA GLN A 54 -0.14 10.98 -5.75
C GLN A 54 -0.29 9.81 -4.79
N TYR A 55 -0.98 10.05 -3.67
CA TYR A 55 -1.31 9.01 -2.71
C TYR A 55 -2.68 8.39 -2.99
N LYS A 56 -2.77 7.09 -2.73
CA LYS A 56 -4.02 6.32 -2.76
C LYS A 56 -4.16 5.49 -1.49
N ILE A 57 -5.40 5.28 -1.07
CA ILE A 57 -5.76 4.35 0.00
C ILE A 57 -6.22 3.02 -0.60
N CYS A 58 -5.67 1.92 -0.11
CA CYS A 58 -6.07 0.58 -0.49
C CYS A 58 -7.30 0.15 0.33
N MET A 59 -8.43 -0.06 -0.35
CA MET A 59 -9.72 -0.42 0.26
C MET A 59 -9.85 -1.93 0.57
N ASN A 60 -8.90 -2.76 0.16
CA ASN A 60 -8.95 -4.20 0.45
C ASN A 60 -8.76 -4.45 1.96
N GLU A 61 -9.74 -5.06 2.61
CA GLU A 61 -9.74 -5.33 4.05
C GLU A 61 -8.61 -6.25 4.50
N ASP A 62 -8.27 -7.27 3.69
CA ASP A 62 -7.23 -8.25 3.98
C ASP A 62 -5.81 -7.73 3.65
N CYS A 63 -5.70 -6.59 2.97
CA CYS A 63 -4.40 -6.03 2.60
C CYS A 63 -3.81 -5.17 3.73
N SER A 64 -2.58 -5.49 4.15
CA SER A 64 -1.86 -4.72 5.17
C SER A 64 -1.43 -3.32 4.74
N VAL A 65 -1.39 -3.04 3.43
CA VAL A 65 -1.13 -1.68 2.93
C VAL A 65 -2.36 -0.82 3.15
N VAL A 66 -2.16 0.32 3.80
CA VAL A 66 -3.18 1.36 3.97
C VAL A 66 -3.03 2.40 2.87
N TYR A 67 -1.94 3.16 2.90
CA TYR A 67 -1.65 4.20 1.92
C TYR A 67 -0.48 3.78 1.05
N TYR A 68 -0.50 4.15 -0.22
CA TYR A 68 0.62 3.98 -1.12
C TYR A 68 0.71 5.15 -2.07
N ASN A 69 1.93 5.47 -2.47
CA ASN A 69 2.21 6.47 -3.47
C ASN A 69 2.42 5.77 -4.83
N VAL A 70 1.81 6.33 -5.87
CA VAL A 70 1.84 5.78 -7.22
C VAL A 70 3.21 6.01 -7.90
N ASP A 71 3.89 7.09 -7.56
CA ASP A 71 5.09 7.57 -8.28
C ASP A 71 6.40 7.03 -7.68
N ASN A 72 6.50 6.98 -6.34
CA ASN A 72 7.78 6.76 -5.64
C ASN A 72 7.84 5.45 -4.85
N GLY A 73 6.81 4.61 -4.91
CA GLY A 73 6.78 3.29 -4.27
C GLY A 73 6.67 3.31 -2.74
N ILE A 74 6.49 4.50 -2.14
CA ILE A 74 6.26 4.64 -0.70
C ILE A 74 4.92 3.99 -0.34
N LYS A 75 4.91 3.24 0.76
CA LYS A 75 3.71 2.60 1.30
C LYS A 75 3.71 2.63 2.81
N PHE A 76 2.51 2.76 3.37
CA PHE A 76 2.26 2.77 4.80
C PHE A 76 1.36 1.60 5.17
N LEU A 77 1.76 0.84 6.17
CA LEU A 77 1.06 -0.33 6.66
C LEU A 77 0.09 0.00 7.81
N LYS A 78 -0.74 -0.98 8.19
CA LYS A 78 -1.72 -0.89 9.30
C LYS A 78 -1.09 -0.43 10.64
N ASP A 79 0.15 -0.79 10.90
CA ASP A 79 0.93 -0.44 12.11
C ASP A 79 1.68 0.90 11.99
N GLN A 80 1.69 1.50 10.81
CA GLN A 80 2.38 2.76 10.52
C GLN A 80 1.42 3.95 10.47
N VAL A 81 0.14 3.73 10.81
CA VAL A 81 -0.90 4.75 10.93
C VAL A 81 -1.27 4.99 12.39
N ARG A 82 -1.60 6.24 12.72
CA ARG A 82 -1.97 6.67 14.09
C ARG A 82 -3.31 6.12 14.53
N VAL A 83 -4.21 5.93 13.56
CA VAL A 83 -5.57 5.46 13.81
C VAL A 83 -5.82 4.20 12.99
N PRO A 84 -6.44 3.17 13.59
CA PRO A 84 -6.92 2.02 12.84
C PRO A 84 -7.90 2.46 11.76
N ILE A 85 -7.72 1.92 10.56
CA ILE A 85 -8.61 2.19 9.43
C ILE A 85 -9.79 1.22 9.52
N TRP A 86 -10.99 1.74 9.80
CA TRP A 86 -12.15 0.95 10.21
C TRP A 86 -12.55 -0.21 9.26
N PHE A 87 -12.30 -0.08 7.95
CA PHE A 87 -12.60 -1.13 6.96
C PHE A 87 -11.46 -2.14 6.77
N LYS A 88 -10.32 -1.97 7.44
CA LYS A 88 -9.26 -2.97 7.44
C LYS A 88 -9.60 -4.09 8.42
N LYS A 89 -9.22 -5.31 8.04
CA LYS A 89 -9.29 -6.46 8.94
C LYS A 89 -8.45 -6.20 10.18
N ASP A 90 -9.01 -6.58 11.33
CA ASP A 90 -8.43 -6.42 12.68
C ASP A 90 -8.34 -4.97 13.18
N ALA A 91 -9.00 -4.01 12.51
CA ALA A 91 -9.10 -2.65 13.03
C ALA A 91 -9.79 -2.64 14.41
N ASN A 92 -9.11 -2.08 15.40
CA ASN A 92 -9.62 -1.95 16.77
C ASN A 92 -9.12 -0.63 17.40
N PRO A 93 -10.02 0.30 17.76
CA PRO A 93 -11.47 0.23 17.65
C PRO A 93 -11.97 0.26 16.20
N LYS A 94 -13.20 -0.22 15.97
CA LYS A 94 -13.95 0.00 14.73
C LYS A 94 -14.88 1.19 14.91
N TYR A 95 -14.81 2.14 13.98
CA TYR A 95 -15.71 3.28 13.92
C TYR A 95 -16.82 2.92 12.91
N ALA A 96 -18.06 2.79 13.39
CA ALA A 96 -19.25 2.40 12.62
C ALA A 96 -20.35 3.44 12.82
#